data_AF-A0A5J5ILU9-F1
#
_entry.id   AF-A0A5J5ILU9-F1
#
_cell.length_a   1.000
_cell.length_b   1.000
_cell.length_c   1.000
_cell.angle_alpha   90.00
_cell.angle_beta   90.00
_cell.angle_gamma   90.00
#
_symmetry.space_group_name_H-M   'P 1'
#
loop_
_entity.id
_entity.type
_entity.pdbx_description
1 polymer ?
#
loop_
_entity_poly.entity_id
_entity_poly.type
_entity_poly.pdbx_seq_one_letter_code
_entity_poly.pdbx_strand_id
1 'polypeptide(L)'
;MKGKSRSCFITLIVIFLIVTVLTFLLRLNTLNNFEINQKIVDSEWAKLYKGVNERNDLFKKIIAQKNKENEIFDSLRVVLEKVYKNYALYKKGCTLDFVEGEHILNNEYLKSLKAFSLDSSLLNKEGWGTLKELKVSDNEMNNVIADYNNSVLENNKYISTFPNFILAKRNGFSKKKFFTIKYGIKNEDPIEKSKKLPEWAKNKDTL
;
A
#
# COMPACT_ATOMS: atom_id res chain seq x y z
N MET A 1 -21.48 65.35 -13.67
CA MET A 1 -21.62 63.89 -13.44
C MET A 1 -20.29 63.17 -13.75
N LYS A 2 -19.35 63.08 -12.80
CA LYS A 2 -18.04 62.38 -12.99
C LYS A 2 -17.60 61.48 -11.82
N GLY A 3 -18.44 61.32 -10.79
CA GLY A 3 -18.09 60.57 -9.57
C GLY A 3 -18.44 59.08 -9.58
N LYS A 4 -19.40 58.64 -10.41
CA LYS A 4 -19.98 57.28 -10.30
C LYS A 4 -19.09 56.17 -10.86
N SER A 5 -18.23 56.46 -11.85
CA SER A 5 -17.35 55.46 -12.47
C SER A 5 -16.12 55.13 -11.62
N ARG A 6 -15.57 56.11 -10.87
CA ARG A 6 -14.38 55.90 -10.02
C ARG A 6 -14.67 55.02 -8.81
N SER A 7 -15.83 55.19 -8.17
CA SER A 7 -16.24 54.32 -7.05
C SER A 7 -16.49 52.88 -7.52
N CYS A 8 -17.09 52.66 -8.70
CA CYS A 8 -17.31 51.31 -9.24
C CYS A 8 -15.99 50.58 -9.53
N PHE A 9 -15.01 51.30 -10.09
CA PHE A 9 -13.69 50.75 -10.40
C PHE A 9 -12.90 50.39 -9.13
N ILE A 10 -12.94 51.23 -8.09
CA ILE A 10 -12.31 50.94 -6.79
C ILE A 10 -12.94 49.68 -6.17
N THR A 11 -14.28 49.55 -6.20
CA THR A 11 -14.96 48.35 -5.68
C THR A 11 -14.54 47.07 -6.41
N LEU A 12 -14.41 47.10 -7.74
CA LEU A 12 -13.93 45.95 -8.52
C LEU A 12 -12.50 45.54 -8.16
N ILE A 13 -11.60 46.52 -7.96
CA ILE A 13 -10.22 46.25 -7.52
C ILE A 13 -10.20 45.60 -6.14
N VAL A 14 -11.00 46.10 -5.19
CA VAL A 14 -11.09 45.53 -3.84
C VAL A 14 -11.60 44.09 -3.88
N ILE A 15 -12.65 43.82 -4.66
CA ILE A 15 -13.17 42.45 -4.84
C ILE A 15 -12.10 41.54 -5.45
N PHE A 16 -11.40 42.00 -6.49
CA PHE A 16 -10.32 41.23 -7.11
C PHE A 16 -9.19 40.90 -6.14
N LEU A 17 -8.77 41.87 -5.32
CA LEU A 17 -7.77 41.66 -4.27
C LEU A 17 -8.23 40.62 -3.24
N ILE A 18 -9.48 40.72 -2.76
CA ILE A 18 -10.04 39.76 -1.80
C ILE A 18 -10.05 38.34 -2.40
N VAL A 19 -10.53 38.19 -3.63
CA VAL A 19 -10.54 36.89 -4.33
C VAL A 19 -9.13 36.33 -4.51
N THR A 20 -8.17 37.18 -4.85
CA THR A 20 -6.76 36.77 -5.01
C THR A 20 -6.16 36.30 -3.68
N VAL A 21 -6.42 37.00 -2.58
CA VAL A 21 -5.94 36.60 -1.25
C VAL A 21 -6.60 35.28 -0.82
N LEU A 22 -7.92 35.14 -0.99
CA LEU A 22 -8.64 33.91 -0.63
C LEU A 22 -8.13 32.69 -1.42
N THR A 23 -7.95 32.84 -2.74
CA THR A 23 -7.42 31.75 -3.58
C THR A 23 -5.99 31.38 -3.19
N PHE A 24 -5.15 32.37 -2.83
CA PHE A 24 -3.80 32.11 -2.32
C PHE A 24 -3.81 31.33 -0.99
N LEU A 25 -4.65 31.73 -0.03
CA LEU A 25 -4.80 31.04 1.26
C LEU A 25 -5.31 29.59 1.08
N LEU A 26 -6.33 29.40 0.23
CA LEU A 26 -6.84 28.07 -0.09
C LEU A 26 -5.74 27.17 -0.67
N ARG A 27 -4.93 27.71 -1.58
CA ARG A 27 -3.80 26.98 -2.16
C ARG A 27 -2.79 26.56 -1.11
N LEU A 28 -2.40 27.45 -0.19
CA LEU A 28 -1.46 27.12 0.88
C LEU A 28 -2.00 25.99 1.78
N ASN A 29 -3.26 26.09 2.19
CA ASN A 29 -3.91 25.06 2.99
C ASN A 29 -3.95 23.71 2.27
N THR A 30 -4.32 23.71 0.98
CA THR A 30 -4.35 22.48 0.18
C THR A 30 -2.97 21.82 0.05
N LEU A 31 -1.91 22.60 -0.17
CA LEU A 31 -0.54 22.08 -0.25
C LEU A 31 -0.07 21.48 1.07
N ASN A 32 -0.34 22.14 2.20
CA ASN A 32 -0.04 21.62 3.52
C ASN A 32 -0.76 20.28 3.79
N ASN A 33 -2.03 20.18 3.40
CA ASN A 33 -2.79 18.94 3.56
C ASN A 33 -2.28 17.81 2.66
N PHE A 34 -1.78 18.09 1.46
CA PHE A 34 -1.11 17.07 0.65
C PHE A 34 0.13 16.51 1.35
N GLU A 35 0.97 17.37 1.92
CA GLU A 35 2.17 16.93 2.64
C GLU A 35 1.82 16.12 3.88
N ILE A 36 0.80 16.53 4.64
CA ILE A 36 0.32 15.80 5.82
C ILE A 36 -0.17 14.41 5.40
N ASN A 37 -1.06 14.33 4.41
CA ASN A 37 -1.61 13.05 3.95
C ASN A 37 -0.51 12.14 3.40
N GLN A 38 0.47 12.69 2.69
CA GLN A 38 1.60 11.92 2.20
C GLN A 38 2.47 11.39 3.35
N LYS A 39 2.75 12.21 4.37
CA LYS A 39 3.50 11.77 5.56
C LYS A 39 2.79 10.65 6.31
N ILE A 40 1.46 10.70 6.40
CA ILE A 40 0.65 9.62 6.99
C ILE A 40 0.83 8.33 6.19
N VAL A 41 0.67 8.38 4.86
CA VAL A 41 0.86 7.20 4.00
C VAL A 41 2.29 6.65 4.11
N ASP A 42 3.29 7.52 4.11
CA ASP A 42 4.70 7.11 4.20
C ASP A 42 5.01 6.49 5.59
N SER A 43 4.37 6.98 6.65
CA SER A 43 4.44 6.40 8.00
C SER A 43 3.79 5.01 8.08
N GLU A 44 2.56 4.86 7.57
CA GLU A 44 1.88 3.56 7.55
C GLU A 44 2.61 2.55 6.63
N TRP A 45 3.19 3.04 5.53
CA TRP A 45 4.06 2.21 4.69
C TRP A 45 5.28 1.71 5.44
N ALA A 46 5.94 2.57 6.23
CA ALA A 46 7.11 2.17 7.00
C ALA A 46 6.78 1.08 8.03
N LYS A 47 5.61 1.16 8.67
CA LYS A 47 5.11 0.10 9.57
C LYS A 47 4.87 -1.21 8.82
N LEU A 48 4.16 -1.15 7.69
CA LEU A 48 3.89 -2.33 6.85
C LEU A 48 5.21 -2.96 6.38
N TYR A 49 6.11 -2.17 5.81
CA TYR A 49 7.41 -2.63 5.32
C TYR A 49 8.24 -3.29 6.43
N LYS A 50 8.24 -2.71 7.64
CA LYS A 50 8.91 -3.30 8.79
C LYS A 50 8.30 -4.66 9.16
N GLY A 51 6.98 -4.73 9.30
CA GLY A 51 6.28 -5.96 9.68
C GLY A 51 6.42 -7.08 8.65
N VAL A 52 6.47 -6.74 7.35
CA VAL A 52 6.79 -7.72 6.29
C VAL A 52 8.20 -8.29 6.46
N ASN A 53 9.19 -7.45 6.80
CA ASN A 53 10.55 -7.95 7.07
C ASN A 53 10.61 -8.86 8.30
N GLU A 54 9.94 -8.49 9.39
CA GLU A 54 9.87 -9.32 10.60
C GLU A 54 9.19 -10.66 10.34
N ARG A 55 8.09 -10.64 9.56
CA ARG A 55 7.41 -11.85 9.08
C ARG A 55 8.34 -12.74 8.25
N ASN A 56 9.16 -12.14 7.39
CA ASN A 56 10.13 -12.89 6.58
C ASN A 56 11.26 -13.51 7.40
N ASP A 57 11.64 -12.89 8.50
CA ASP A 57 12.60 -13.49 9.43
C ASP A 57 12.02 -14.73 10.12
N LEU A 58 10.70 -14.78 10.37
CA LEU A 58 10.03 -16.00 10.83
C LEU A 58 10.10 -17.12 9.79
N PHE A 59 9.97 -16.82 8.49
CA PHE A 59 10.18 -17.84 7.45
C PHE A 59 11.60 -18.42 7.47
N LYS A 60 12.63 -17.57 7.63
CA LYS A 60 14.02 -18.03 7.75
C LYS A 60 14.18 -18.99 8.93
N LYS A 61 13.58 -18.67 10.08
CA LYS A 61 13.59 -19.53 11.27
C LYS A 61 12.91 -20.88 11.01
N ILE A 62 11.72 -20.88 10.39
CA ILE A 62 10.99 -22.10 10.03
C ILE A 62 11.84 -22.99 9.11
N ILE A 63 12.47 -22.41 8.09
CA ILE A 63 13.34 -23.14 7.15
C ILE A 63 14.55 -23.75 7.89
N ALA A 64 15.12 -23.04 8.86
CA ALA A 64 16.24 -23.53 9.66
C ALA A 64 15.84 -24.63 10.67
N GLN A 65 14.58 -24.69 11.09
CA GLN A 65 14.06 -25.62 12.10
C GLN A 65 13.39 -26.88 11.52
N LYS A 66 13.74 -27.23 10.27
CA LYS A 66 13.30 -28.46 9.61
C LYS A 66 13.95 -29.70 10.25
N ASN A 67 13.19 -30.78 10.39
CA ASN A 67 13.72 -32.08 10.88
C ASN A 67 14.34 -32.92 9.77
N LYS A 68 13.93 -32.70 8.52
CA LYS A 68 14.34 -33.47 7.35
C LYS A 68 14.45 -32.54 6.16
N GLU A 69 15.36 -32.86 5.25
CA GLU A 69 15.37 -32.25 3.92
C GLU A 69 14.06 -32.58 3.21
N ASN A 70 13.42 -31.57 2.64
CA ASN A 70 12.16 -31.71 1.91
C ASN A 70 12.05 -30.58 0.88
N GLU A 71 11.65 -30.95 -0.35
CA GLU A 71 11.46 -30.04 -1.49
C GLU A 71 10.59 -28.82 -1.18
N ILE A 72 9.65 -28.93 -0.24
CA ILE A 72 8.77 -27.84 0.19
C ILE A 72 9.57 -26.71 0.86
N PHE A 73 10.53 -27.04 1.73
CA PHE A 73 11.37 -26.03 2.37
C PHE A 73 12.34 -25.40 1.36
N ASP A 74 12.81 -26.17 0.38
CA ASP A 74 13.65 -25.64 -0.69
C ASP A 74 12.88 -24.67 -1.59
N SER A 75 11.64 -25.00 -1.98
CA SER A 75 10.78 -24.08 -2.73
C SER A 75 10.55 -22.77 -1.98
N LEU A 76 10.16 -22.86 -0.70
CA LEU A 76 9.92 -21.68 0.13
C LEU A 76 11.19 -20.83 0.29
N ARG A 77 12.35 -21.46 0.51
CA ARG A 77 13.65 -20.79 0.62
C ARG A 77 14.03 -20.04 -0.66
N VAL A 78 13.95 -20.71 -1.81
CA VAL A 78 14.29 -20.13 -3.12
C VAL A 78 13.40 -18.92 -3.43
N VAL A 79 12.09 -19.04 -3.19
CA VAL A 79 11.16 -17.93 -3.38
C VAL A 79 11.45 -16.78 -2.41
N LEU A 80 11.67 -17.08 -1.12
CA LEU A 80 12.01 -16.08 -0.12
C LEU A 80 13.26 -15.29 -0.52
N GLU A 81 14.34 -15.96 -0.90
CA GLU A 81 15.59 -15.32 -1.32
C GLU A 81 15.39 -14.44 -2.56
N LYS A 82 14.64 -14.94 -3.56
CA LYS A 82 14.33 -14.20 -4.79
C LYS A 82 13.55 -12.91 -4.50
N VAL A 83 12.52 -13.00 -3.66
CA VAL A 83 11.67 -11.87 -3.29
C VAL A 83 12.47 -10.85 -2.45
N TYR A 84 13.23 -11.33 -1.47
CA TYR A 84 13.96 -10.50 -0.52
C TYR A 84 15.10 -9.71 -1.15
N LYS A 85 15.73 -10.22 -2.21
CA LYS A 85 16.83 -9.53 -2.93
C LYS A 85 16.48 -8.11 -3.36
N ASN A 86 15.21 -7.85 -3.67
CA ASN A 86 14.76 -6.57 -4.21
C ASN A 86 14.11 -5.66 -3.15
N TYR A 87 13.94 -6.12 -1.92
CA TYR A 87 13.16 -5.40 -0.90
C TYR A 87 13.66 -3.99 -0.58
N ALA A 88 14.98 -3.80 -0.53
CA ALA A 88 15.57 -2.51 -0.26
C ALA A 88 15.13 -1.43 -1.28
N LEU A 89 14.77 -1.83 -2.51
CA LEU A 89 14.27 -0.94 -3.56
C LEU A 89 12.89 -0.36 -3.21
N TYR A 90 12.10 -1.05 -2.38
CA TYR A 90 10.71 -0.71 -2.08
C TYR A 90 10.54 0.03 -0.75
N LYS A 91 11.64 0.35 -0.05
CA LYS A 91 11.60 1.07 1.23
C LYS A 91 10.84 2.40 1.16
N LYS A 92 10.81 3.06 0.00
CA LYS A 92 10.16 4.37 -0.20
C LYS A 92 8.68 4.30 -0.55
N GLY A 93 8.12 3.12 -0.85
CA GLY A 93 6.69 3.01 -1.14
C GLY A 93 6.30 1.69 -1.80
N CYS A 94 4.98 1.43 -1.78
CA CYS A 94 4.38 0.25 -2.39
C CYS A 94 4.51 0.25 -3.92
N THR A 95 5.01 -0.86 -4.47
CA THR A 95 5.12 -1.13 -5.90
C THR A 95 4.34 -2.38 -6.27
N LEU A 96 4.05 -2.57 -7.57
CA LEU A 96 3.40 -3.79 -8.04
C LEU A 96 4.32 -5.00 -7.81
N ASP A 97 5.61 -4.85 -8.13
CA ASP A 97 6.62 -5.90 -7.98
C ASP A 97 6.78 -6.35 -6.51
N PHE A 98 6.64 -5.44 -5.55
CA PHE A 98 6.62 -5.80 -4.13
C PHE A 98 5.39 -6.65 -3.79
N VAL A 99 4.21 -6.21 -4.21
CA VAL A 99 2.94 -6.91 -3.99
C VAL A 99 2.94 -8.29 -4.67
N GLU A 100 3.51 -8.40 -5.87
CA GLU A 100 3.69 -9.67 -6.58
C GLU A 100 4.65 -10.61 -5.83
N GLY A 101 5.79 -10.08 -5.35
CA GLY A 101 6.71 -10.85 -4.52
C GLY A 101 6.02 -11.43 -3.29
N GLU A 102 5.21 -10.62 -2.61
CA GLU A 102 4.43 -11.05 -1.44
C GLU A 102 3.35 -12.06 -1.77
N HIS A 103 2.72 -11.93 -2.94
CA HIS A 103 1.76 -12.93 -3.43
C HIS A 103 2.42 -14.30 -3.61
N ILE A 104 3.55 -14.35 -4.32
CA ILE A 104 4.27 -15.59 -4.62
C ILE A 104 4.74 -16.23 -3.31
N LEU A 105 5.34 -15.45 -2.41
CA LEU A 105 5.80 -15.94 -1.12
C LEU A 105 4.66 -16.46 -0.24
N ASN A 106 3.53 -15.75 -0.19
CA ASN A 106 2.35 -16.20 0.54
C ASN A 106 1.80 -17.51 -0.05
N ASN A 107 1.81 -17.70 -1.37
CA ASN A 107 1.35 -18.95 -1.98
C ASN A 107 2.27 -20.14 -1.64
N GLU A 108 3.59 -19.96 -1.66
CA GLU A 108 4.53 -21.02 -1.21
C GLU A 108 4.38 -21.34 0.27
N TYR A 109 4.13 -20.33 1.09
CA TYR A 109 3.81 -20.53 2.50
C TYR A 109 2.55 -21.38 2.69
N LEU A 110 1.47 -21.10 1.97
CA LEU A 110 0.24 -21.90 2.05
C LEU A 110 0.44 -23.36 1.62
N LYS A 111 1.27 -23.60 0.59
CA LYS A 111 1.67 -24.96 0.21
C LYS A 111 2.41 -25.65 1.35
N SER A 112 3.33 -24.93 2.00
CA SER A 112 4.08 -25.42 3.15
C SER A 112 3.17 -25.76 4.34
N LEU A 113 2.19 -24.89 4.65
CA LEU A 113 1.18 -25.18 5.67
C LEU A 113 0.40 -26.47 5.38
N LYS A 114 -0.01 -26.67 4.12
CA LYS A 114 -0.70 -27.89 3.71
C LYS A 114 0.19 -29.11 3.93
N ALA A 115 1.47 -29.03 3.59
CA ALA A 115 2.40 -30.12 3.83
C ALA A 115 2.57 -30.43 5.33
N PHE A 116 2.73 -29.41 6.18
CA PHE A 116 2.84 -29.60 7.65
C PHE A 116 1.58 -30.22 8.25
N SER A 117 0.41 -29.97 7.65
CA SER A 117 -0.83 -30.61 8.08
C SER A 117 -0.91 -32.09 7.71
N LEU A 118 -0.19 -32.50 6.67
CA LEU A 118 -0.14 -33.90 6.20
C LEU A 118 0.97 -34.69 6.88
N ASP A 119 2.11 -34.05 7.15
CA ASP A 119 3.24 -34.65 7.86
C ASP A 119 3.75 -33.68 8.93
N SER A 120 3.37 -33.98 10.18
CA SER A 120 3.76 -33.15 11.31
C SER A 120 5.24 -33.31 11.71
N SER A 121 5.91 -34.34 11.19
CA SER A 121 7.31 -34.63 11.48
C SER A 121 8.28 -33.68 10.74
N LEU A 122 7.79 -32.89 9.79
CA LEU A 122 8.59 -31.94 9.00
C LEU A 122 9.24 -30.84 9.84
N LEU A 123 8.61 -30.45 10.96
CA LEU A 123 9.09 -29.41 11.87
C LEU A 123 9.42 -29.96 13.25
N ASN A 124 10.49 -29.46 13.85
CA ASN A 124 10.80 -29.72 15.25
C ASN A 124 9.86 -28.90 16.18
N LYS A 125 9.98 -29.09 17.49
CA LYS A 125 9.16 -28.37 18.49
C LYS A 125 9.27 -26.85 18.35
N GLU A 126 10.46 -26.32 18.07
CA GLU A 126 10.69 -24.89 17.89
C GLU A 126 10.06 -24.38 16.60
N GLY A 127 10.18 -25.13 15.50
CA GLY A 127 9.55 -24.83 14.21
C GLY A 127 8.03 -24.75 14.31
N TRP A 128 7.41 -25.61 15.11
CA TRP A 128 5.98 -25.49 15.45
C TRP A 128 5.66 -24.25 16.28
N GLY A 129 6.55 -23.83 17.17
CA GLY A 129 6.45 -22.57 17.89
C GLY A 129 6.49 -21.37 16.94
N THR A 130 7.50 -21.30 16.08
CA THR A 130 7.65 -20.23 15.09
C THR A 130 6.51 -20.21 14.08
N LEU A 131 5.95 -21.37 13.69
CA LEU A 131 4.77 -21.41 12.85
C LEU A 131 3.53 -20.80 13.52
N LYS A 132 3.38 -20.95 14.84
CA LYS A 132 2.30 -20.28 15.59
C LYS A 132 2.53 -18.77 15.63
N GLU A 133 3.76 -18.33 15.90
CA GLU A 133 4.14 -16.90 15.84
C GLU A 133 3.85 -16.30 14.47
N LEU A 134 4.17 -17.02 13.40
CA LEU A 134 3.90 -16.58 12.03
C LEU A 134 2.40 -16.40 11.76
N LYS A 135 1.54 -17.30 12.25
CA LYS A 135 0.08 -17.15 12.12
C LYS A 135 -0.46 -15.94 12.89
N VAL A 136 0.11 -15.64 14.05
CA VAL A 136 -0.22 -14.42 14.80
C VAL A 136 0.21 -13.20 13.99
N SER A 137 1.44 -13.20 13.49
CA SER A 137 1.98 -12.15 12.62
C SER A 137 1.15 -11.94 11.35
N ASP A 138 0.66 -13.00 10.69
CA ASP A 138 -0.23 -12.92 9.53
C ASP A 138 -1.48 -12.09 9.86
N ASN A 139 -2.08 -12.33 11.02
CA ASN A 139 -3.30 -11.66 11.46
C ASN A 139 -3.05 -10.18 11.82
N GLU A 140 -1.98 -9.90 12.56
CA GLU A 140 -1.56 -8.54 12.91
C GLU A 140 -1.22 -7.73 11.65
N MET A 141 -0.48 -8.33 10.72
CA MET A 141 -0.12 -7.70 9.46
C MET A 141 -1.34 -7.37 8.60
N ASN A 142 -2.38 -8.20 8.62
CA ASN A 142 -3.62 -7.91 7.91
C ASN A 142 -4.31 -6.63 8.44
N ASN A 143 -4.15 -6.30 9.73
CA ASN A 143 -4.62 -5.03 10.27
C ASN A 143 -3.74 -3.86 9.83
N VAL A 144 -2.40 -4.02 9.88
CA VAL A 144 -1.45 -3.00 9.39
C VAL A 144 -1.68 -2.69 7.90
N ILE A 145 -2.01 -3.70 7.10
CA ILE A 145 -2.38 -3.55 5.69
C ILE A 145 -3.67 -2.75 5.54
N ALA A 146 -4.67 -2.98 6.40
CA ALA A 146 -5.91 -2.22 6.38
C ALA A 146 -5.64 -0.74 6.71
N ASP A 147 -4.84 -0.44 7.73
CA ASP A 147 -4.46 0.92 8.12
C ASP A 147 -3.70 1.64 6.99
N TYR A 148 -2.72 0.97 6.39
CA TYR A 148 -2.02 1.47 5.21
C TYR A 148 -2.99 1.78 4.07
N ASN A 149 -3.85 0.83 3.71
CA ASN A 149 -4.78 1.00 2.60
C ASN A 149 -5.82 2.10 2.87
N ASN A 150 -6.25 2.28 4.12
CA ASN A 150 -7.11 3.39 4.52
C ASN A 150 -6.41 4.74 4.31
N SER A 151 -5.15 4.88 4.75
CA SER A 151 -4.38 6.10 4.50
C SER A 151 -4.17 6.39 3.01
N VAL A 152 -3.93 5.35 2.20
CA VAL A 152 -3.81 5.46 0.74
C VAL A 152 -5.14 5.91 0.13
N LEU A 153 -6.26 5.37 0.58
CA LEU A 153 -7.59 5.75 0.12
C LEU A 153 -7.87 7.23 0.40
N GLU A 154 -7.63 7.69 1.62
CA GLU A 154 -7.84 9.08 2.03
C GLU A 154 -6.98 10.04 1.20
N ASN A 155 -5.68 9.74 1.09
CA ASN A 155 -4.76 10.52 0.27
C ASN A 155 -5.20 10.56 -1.21
N ASN A 156 -5.55 9.41 -1.78
CA ASN A 156 -5.97 9.31 -3.17
C ASN A 156 -7.30 10.03 -3.42
N LYS A 157 -8.24 9.98 -2.48
CA LYS A 157 -9.49 10.75 -2.52
C LYS A 157 -9.20 12.24 -2.51
N TYR A 158 -8.36 12.70 -1.58
CA TYR A 158 -7.99 14.11 -1.47
C TYR A 158 -7.32 14.65 -2.75
N ILE A 159 -6.42 13.87 -3.35
CA ILE A 159 -5.77 14.18 -4.64
C ILE A 159 -6.78 14.18 -5.80
N SER A 160 -7.83 13.37 -5.74
CA SER A 160 -8.80 13.24 -6.86
C SER A 160 -9.90 14.30 -6.87
N THR A 161 -10.11 15.00 -5.75
CA THR A 161 -11.21 15.97 -5.61
C THR A 161 -10.91 17.27 -6.35
N PHE A 162 -11.90 17.91 -6.97
CA PHE A 162 -11.75 19.27 -7.50
C PHE A 162 -11.84 20.30 -6.36
N PRO A 163 -10.99 21.36 -6.32
CA PRO A 163 -9.93 21.71 -7.27
C PRO A 163 -8.56 21.07 -6.99
N ASN A 164 -8.45 20.26 -5.93
CA ASN A 164 -7.20 19.65 -5.47
C ASN A 164 -6.45 18.89 -6.59
N PHE A 165 -7.13 18.19 -7.49
CA PHE A 165 -6.45 17.42 -8.54
C PHE A 165 -5.58 18.29 -9.46
N ILE A 166 -5.99 19.54 -9.71
CA ILE A 166 -5.23 20.48 -10.54
C ILE A 166 -3.96 20.89 -9.81
N LEU A 167 -4.08 21.22 -8.53
CA LEU A 167 -2.97 21.61 -7.68
C LEU A 167 -2.00 20.44 -7.46
N ALA A 168 -2.52 19.25 -7.19
CA ALA A 168 -1.75 18.02 -7.03
C ALA A 168 -0.86 17.76 -8.25
N LYS A 169 -1.45 17.77 -9.46
CA LYS A 169 -0.73 17.55 -10.72
C LYS A 169 0.37 18.59 -10.94
N ARG A 170 0.09 19.87 -10.67
CA ARG A 170 1.06 20.96 -10.85
C ARG A 170 2.22 20.88 -9.85
N ASN A 171 1.98 20.33 -8.67
CA ASN A 171 2.96 20.25 -7.59
C ASN A 171 3.59 18.85 -7.43
N GLY A 172 3.33 17.92 -8.36
CA GLY A 172 3.96 16.60 -8.38
C GLY A 172 3.38 15.58 -7.39
N PHE A 173 2.24 15.88 -6.77
CA PHE A 173 1.55 14.91 -5.92
C PHE A 173 0.83 13.87 -6.77
N SER A 174 1.09 12.60 -6.48
CA SER A 174 0.49 11.47 -7.20
C SER A 174 -0.27 10.56 -6.27
N LYS A 175 -1.24 9.84 -6.84
CA LYS A 175 -1.91 8.74 -6.15
C LYS A 175 -0.89 7.67 -5.74
N LYS A 176 -1.13 7.05 -4.59
CA LYS A 176 -0.34 5.96 -4.03
C LYS A 176 -1.02 4.62 -4.35
N LYS A 177 -0.23 3.55 -4.44
CA LYS A 177 -0.72 2.20 -4.74
C LYS A 177 -1.21 1.51 -3.47
N PHE A 178 -2.27 0.71 -3.58
CA PHE A 178 -2.73 -0.13 -2.48
C PHE A 178 -1.87 -1.38 -2.35
N PHE A 179 -1.79 -1.93 -1.14
CA PHE A 179 -1.21 -3.25 -0.88
C PHE A 179 -2.35 -4.29 -0.83
N THR A 180 -2.38 -5.23 -1.77
CA THR A 180 -3.59 -6.05 -2.02
C THR A 180 -3.50 -7.47 -1.50
N ILE A 181 -2.39 -7.86 -0.85
CA ILE A 181 -2.22 -9.20 -0.30
C ILE A 181 -2.84 -9.27 1.09
N LYS A 182 -3.56 -10.35 1.37
CA LYS A 182 -3.98 -10.75 2.72
C LYS A 182 -3.23 -12.02 3.11
N TYR A 183 -2.45 -11.96 4.18
CA TYR A 183 -1.61 -13.07 4.59
C TYR A 183 -2.42 -14.20 5.22
N GLY A 184 -1.92 -15.43 5.05
CA GLY A 184 -2.52 -16.64 5.62
C GLY A 184 -3.73 -17.17 4.83
N ILE A 185 -4.09 -16.53 3.72
CA ILE A 185 -5.16 -16.99 2.83
C ILE A 185 -4.75 -16.92 1.35
N LYS A 186 -5.47 -17.65 0.49
CA LYS A 186 -5.25 -17.60 -0.95
C LYS A 186 -5.68 -16.22 -1.51
N ASN A 187 -4.78 -15.60 -2.27
CA ASN A 187 -5.02 -14.32 -2.93
C ASN A 187 -5.17 -14.50 -4.43
N GLU A 188 -5.95 -13.62 -5.06
CA GLU A 188 -5.92 -13.43 -6.51
C GLU A 188 -4.55 -12.88 -6.96
N ASP A 189 -4.11 -13.24 -8.16
CA ASP A 189 -2.88 -12.71 -8.75
C ASP A 189 -2.97 -11.17 -8.90
N PRO A 190 -2.02 -10.39 -8.33
CA PRO A 190 -2.04 -8.94 -8.42
C PRO A 190 -2.00 -8.39 -9.85
N ILE A 191 -1.29 -9.06 -10.77
CA ILE A 191 -1.21 -8.68 -12.18
C ILE A 191 -2.56 -8.92 -12.84
N GLU A 192 -3.15 -10.09 -12.65
CA GLU A 192 -4.47 -10.38 -13.22
C GLU A 192 -5.53 -9.43 -12.68
N LYS A 193 -5.53 -9.20 -11.36
CA LYS A 193 -6.43 -8.26 -10.69
C LYS A 193 -6.29 -6.85 -11.24
N SER A 194 -5.06 -6.40 -11.54
CA SER A 194 -4.80 -5.08 -12.10
C SER A 194 -5.34 -4.89 -13.52
N LYS A 195 -5.51 -5.99 -14.28
CA LYS A 195 -6.06 -5.98 -15.65
C LYS A 195 -7.59 -5.98 -15.66
N LYS A 196 -8.24 -6.37 -14.56
CA LYS A 196 -9.70 -6.45 -14.49
C LYS A 196 -10.30 -5.05 -14.45
N LEU A 197 -11.29 -4.82 -15.31
CA LEU A 197 -12.13 -3.64 -15.20
C LEU A 197 -12.86 -3.66 -13.85
N PRO A 198 -12.99 -2.52 -13.17
CA PRO A 198 -13.80 -2.44 -11.97
C PRO A 198 -15.25 -2.80 -12.30
N GLU A 199 -15.96 -3.43 -11.36
CA GLU A 199 -17.35 -3.93 -11.53
C GLU A 199 -18.28 -2.92 -12.23
N TRP A 200 -18.22 -1.65 -11.84
CA TRP A 200 -19.05 -0.58 -12.40
C TRP A 200 -18.75 -0.26 -13.88
N ALA A 201 -17.58 -0.65 -14.39
CA ALA A 201 -17.15 -0.44 -15.77
C ALA A 201 -17.32 -1.69 -16.66
N LYS A 202 -17.60 -2.86 -16.09
CA LYS A 202 -17.78 -4.11 -16.86
C LYS A 202 -19.04 -4.11 -17.72
N ASN A 203 -20.07 -3.36 -17.32
CA ASN A 203 -21.39 -3.32 -17.97
C ASN A 203 -21.70 -1.97 -18.65
N LYS A 204 -20.68 -1.15 -18.92
CA LYS A 204 -20.86 0.10 -19.66
C LYS A 204 -20.23 -0.08 -21.04
N ASP A 205 -21.07 -0.03 -22.06
CA ASP A 205 -20.63 0.04 -23.45
C ASP A 205 -19.62 1.19 -23.57
N THR A 206 -18.37 0.82 -23.84
CA THR A 206 -17.33 1.77 -24.21
C THR A 206 -17.49 1.97 -25.71
N LEU A 207 -18.34 2.94 -26.07
CA LEU A 207 -18.44 3.50 -27.42
C LEU A 207 -17.12 4.18 -27.82
#